data_AF-A0A1R0KU74-F1
#
_entry.id   AF-A0A1R0KU74-F1
#
_cell.length_a   1.000
_cell.length_b   1.000
_cell.length_c   1.000
_cell.angle_alpha   90.00
_cell.angle_beta   90.00
_cell.angle_gamma   90.00
#
_symmetry.space_group_name_H-M   'P 1'
#
loop_
_entity.id
_entity.type
_entity.pdbx_description
1 polymer ?
#
loop_
_entity_poly.entity_id
_entity_poly.type
_entity_poly.pdbx_seq_one_letter_code
_entity_poly.pdbx_strand_id
1 'polypeptide(L)'
;MSIETTAPPRAVDEPPLRPASDAAAHEADLVLTWDRWSGWAHLARHWRGDTELPAFVGIAQLPGAGAAEVRAKLTAGGLRVLTEYNVDEQLVEFRIAAAVNS
;
A
#
# COMPACT_ATOMS: atom_id res chain seq x y z
N MET A 1 -36.45 -52.38 18.50
CA MET A 1 -36.40 -50.96 18.08
C MET A 1 -35.01 -50.47 18.48
N SER A 2 -34.08 -50.40 17.53
CA SER A 2 -32.69 -50.04 17.81
C SER A 2 -32.52 -48.55 17.59
N ILE A 3 -31.94 -47.85 18.56
CA ILE A 3 -31.67 -46.41 18.48
C ILE A 3 -30.24 -46.27 17.98
N GLU A 4 -30.06 -45.79 16.75
CA GLU A 4 -28.74 -45.45 16.21
C GLU A 4 -28.22 -44.21 16.93
N THR A 5 -27.09 -44.36 17.62
CA THR A 5 -26.34 -43.24 18.22
C THR A 5 -25.63 -42.48 17.10
N THR A 6 -26.17 -41.34 16.68
CA THR A 6 -25.49 -40.39 15.81
C THR A 6 -24.33 -39.73 16.55
N ALA A 7 -23.13 -39.80 15.99
CA ALA A 7 -21.92 -39.14 16.49
C ALA A 7 -22.09 -37.60 16.52
N PRO A 8 -21.40 -36.87 17.42
CA PRO A 8 -21.49 -35.41 17.50
C PRO A 8 -20.91 -34.75 16.23
N PRO A 9 -21.35 -33.54 15.88
CA PRO A 9 -20.82 -32.82 14.72
C PRO A 9 -19.32 -32.57 14.92
N ARG A 10 -18.54 -32.85 13.86
CA ARG A 10 -17.11 -32.53 13.82
C ARG A 10 -16.93 -31.04 14.11
N ALA A 11 -15.99 -30.73 15.00
CA ALA A 11 -15.53 -29.38 15.24
C ALA A 11 -15.26 -28.70 13.89
N VAL A 12 -15.83 -27.51 13.71
CA VAL A 12 -15.44 -26.58 12.64
C VAL A 12 -13.94 -26.40 12.75
N ASP A 13 -13.20 -26.78 11.71
CA ASP A 13 -11.80 -26.40 11.54
C ASP A 13 -11.76 -24.87 11.58
N GLU A 14 -11.35 -24.31 12.71
CA GLU A 14 -11.03 -22.91 12.81
C GLU A 14 -9.89 -22.67 11.81
N PRO A 15 -10.04 -21.78 10.82
CA PRO A 15 -8.99 -21.54 9.85
C PRO A 15 -7.72 -21.17 10.63
N PRO A 16 -6.55 -21.69 10.24
CA PRO A 16 -5.34 -21.49 11.01
C PRO A 16 -5.16 -19.99 11.23
N LEU A 17 -5.17 -19.59 12.50
CA LEU A 17 -4.76 -18.25 12.93
C LEU A 17 -3.42 -18.00 12.22
N ARG A 18 -3.47 -17.10 11.25
CA ARG A 18 -2.31 -16.67 10.46
C ARG A 18 -1.20 -16.44 11.50
N PRO A 19 -0.02 -17.07 11.38
CA PRO A 19 1.07 -16.71 12.28
C PRO A 19 1.20 -15.20 12.16
N ALA A 20 1.17 -14.50 13.30
CA ALA A 20 1.37 -13.07 13.34
C ALA A 20 2.64 -12.81 12.54
N SER A 21 2.46 -12.32 11.31
CA SER A 21 3.56 -12.11 10.38
C SER A 21 4.56 -11.31 11.16
N ASP A 22 5.77 -11.86 11.32
CA ASP A 22 6.86 -11.21 12.03
C ASP A 22 6.81 -9.74 11.67
N ALA A 23 6.52 -8.93 12.67
CA ALA A 23 6.45 -7.49 12.57
C ALA A 23 7.87 -6.95 12.39
N ALA A 24 8.56 -7.37 11.33
CA ALA A 24 9.45 -6.49 10.62
C ALA A 24 8.55 -5.34 10.21
N ALA A 25 8.58 -4.26 11.00
CA ALA A 25 7.78 -3.06 10.84
C ALA A 25 7.60 -2.78 9.36
N HIS A 26 6.44 -3.20 8.82
CA HIS A 26 6.12 -2.99 7.43
C HIS A 26 5.84 -1.50 7.34
N GLU A 27 6.88 -0.75 7.00
CA GLU A 27 6.80 0.67 6.74
C GLU A 27 5.61 0.85 5.80
N ALA A 28 4.60 1.60 6.24
CA ALA A 28 3.39 1.73 5.46
C ALA A 28 3.74 2.41 4.14
N ASP A 29 3.81 1.62 3.07
CA ASP A 29 4.05 2.11 1.72
C ASP A 29 2.81 2.87 1.25
N LEU A 30 3.00 4.13 0.90
CA LEU A 30 2.04 4.92 0.15
C LEU A 30 2.38 4.80 -1.33
N VAL A 31 1.37 4.59 -2.15
CA VAL A 31 1.43 4.69 -3.61
C VAL A 31 0.88 6.06 -3.97
N LEU A 32 1.71 6.84 -4.67
CA LEU A 32 1.36 8.15 -5.20
C LEU A 32 1.35 8.09 -6.71
N THR A 33 0.18 8.22 -7.33
CA THR A 33 0.03 8.31 -8.79
C THR A 33 -0.12 9.76 -9.19
N TRP A 34 0.89 10.32 -9.84
CA TRP A 34 0.98 11.72 -10.23
C TRP A 34 0.75 11.90 -11.73
N ASP A 35 -0.12 12.85 -12.07
CA ASP A 35 -0.39 13.29 -13.42
C ASP A 35 0.54 14.45 -13.81
N ARG A 36 1.44 14.20 -14.77
CA ARG A 36 2.42 15.16 -15.29
C ARG A 36 1.76 16.39 -15.91
N TRP A 37 0.56 16.25 -16.48
CA TRP A 37 -0.09 17.32 -17.22
C TRP A 37 -0.84 18.28 -16.30
N SER A 38 -1.51 17.74 -15.27
CA SER A 38 -2.31 18.55 -14.35
C SER A 38 -1.59 18.89 -13.04
N GLY A 39 -0.53 18.16 -12.71
CA GLY A 39 0.19 18.29 -11.44
C GLY A 39 -0.55 17.70 -10.24
N TRP A 40 -1.72 17.06 -10.42
CA TRP A 40 -2.45 16.41 -9.35
C TRP A 40 -1.95 14.98 -9.10
N ALA A 41 -2.08 14.53 -7.86
CA ALA A 41 -1.68 13.19 -7.45
C ALA A 41 -2.74 12.53 -6.57
N HIS A 42 -2.94 11.23 -6.77
CA HIS A 42 -3.75 10.37 -5.91
C HIS A 42 -2.83 9.58 -4.98
N LEU A 43 -3.21 9.49 -3.71
CA LEU A 43 -2.50 8.73 -2.70
C LEU A 43 -3.35 7.55 -2.25
N ALA A 44 -2.74 6.37 -2.24
CA ALA A 44 -3.32 5.16 -1.68
C ALA A 44 -2.33 4.49 -0.74
N ARG A 45 -2.83 3.84 0.31
CA ARG A 45 -2.03 2.99 1.19
C ARG A 45 -2.09 1.56 0.66
N HIS A 46 -0.93 0.95 0.45
CA HIS A 46 -0.87 -0.42 -0.04
C HIS A 46 0.40 -1.10 0.44
N TRP A 47 0.25 -2.17 1.21
CA TRP A 47 1.38 -2.84 1.83
C TRP A 47 2.07 -3.74 0.81
N ARG A 48 3.40 -3.81 0.87
CA ARG A 48 4.16 -4.68 -0.04
C ARG A 48 3.80 -6.14 0.22
N GLY A 49 3.40 -6.83 -0.85
CA GLY A 49 2.98 -8.24 -0.78
C GLY A 49 1.56 -8.44 -0.24
N ASP A 50 0.84 -7.34 -0.01
CA ASP A 50 -0.59 -7.40 0.28
C ASP A 50 -1.36 -7.85 -0.98
N THR A 51 -2.42 -8.59 -0.75
CA THR A 51 -3.36 -9.05 -1.78
C THR A 51 -4.64 -8.22 -1.78
N GLU A 52 -4.85 -7.40 -0.74
CA GLU A 52 -5.97 -6.48 -0.66
C GLU A 52 -5.79 -5.28 -1.60
N LEU A 53 -6.92 -4.68 -1.98
CA LEU A 53 -6.90 -3.51 -2.84
C LEU A 53 -6.28 -2.30 -2.10
N PRO A 54 -5.51 -1.43 -2.80
CA PRO A 54 -5.04 -0.17 -2.25
C PRO A 54 -6.19 0.66 -1.67
N ALA A 55 -6.04 1.13 -0.44
CA ALA A 55 -7.02 2.00 0.21
C ALA A 55 -6.72 3.46 -0.13
N PHE A 56 -7.67 4.18 -0.70
CA PHE A 56 -7.52 5.61 -0.98
C PHE A 56 -7.29 6.40 0.31
N VAL A 57 -6.31 7.30 0.29
CA VAL A 57 -5.90 8.13 1.43
C VAL A 57 -6.16 9.60 1.16
N GLY A 58 -6.00 10.07 -0.07
CA GLY A 58 -6.22 11.47 -0.39
C GLY A 58 -5.71 11.89 -1.76
N ILE A 59 -5.78 13.20 -2.00
CA ILE A 59 -5.32 13.87 -3.21
C ILE A 59 -4.37 14.99 -2.81
N ALA A 60 -3.31 15.21 -3.58
CA ALA A 60 -2.37 16.30 -3.40
C ALA A 60 -2.10 17.03 -4.73
N GLN A 61 -1.81 18.33 -4.66
CA GLN A 61 -1.29 19.06 -5.81
C GLN A 61 0.24 19.13 -5.69
N LEU A 62 0.93 18.51 -6.64
CA LEU A 62 2.38 18.50 -6.76
C LEU A 62 2.74 19.18 -8.09
N PRO A 63 2.71 20.52 -8.13
CA PRO A 63 3.08 21.23 -9.35
C PRO A 63 4.57 20.99 -9.61
N GLY A 64 4.94 20.61 -10.82
CA GLY A 64 6.33 20.36 -11.17
C GLY A 64 6.48 20.08 -12.65
N ALA A 65 7.62 20.45 -13.22
CA ALA A 65 7.93 20.22 -14.63
C ALA A 65 8.29 18.76 -14.93
N GLY A 66 8.54 17.93 -13.90
CA GLY A 66 8.85 16.52 -14.07
C GLY A 66 9.06 15.74 -12.77
N ALA A 67 9.23 14.42 -12.90
CA ALA A 67 9.31 13.49 -11.76
C ALA A 67 10.47 13.80 -10.78
N ALA A 68 11.56 14.40 -11.27
CA ALA A 68 12.68 14.82 -10.41
C ALA A 68 12.29 15.91 -9.41
N GLU A 69 11.49 16.89 -9.83
CA GLU A 69 10.99 17.94 -8.94
C GLU A 69 9.99 17.39 -7.93
N VAL A 70 9.14 16.46 -8.38
CA VAL A 70 8.21 15.75 -7.50
C VAL A 70 8.96 14.97 -6.42
N ARG A 71 10.01 14.20 -6.79
CA ARG A 71 10.89 13.55 -5.80
C ARG A 71 11.48 14.55 -4.82
N ALA A 72 12.01 15.68 -5.30
CA ALA A 72 12.60 16.68 -4.43
C ALA A 72 11.59 17.25 -3.41
N LYS A 73 10.34 17.48 -3.84
CA LYS A 73 9.25 17.92 -2.96
C LYS A 73 8.87 16.87 -1.93
N LEU A 74 8.77 15.60 -2.33
CA LEU A 74 8.49 14.51 -1.42
C LEU A 74 9.59 14.38 -0.36
N THR A 75 10.86 14.42 -0.77
CA THR A 75 12.02 14.42 0.13
C THR A 75 12.00 15.62 1.09
N ALA A 76 11.73 16.82 0.58
CA ALA A 76 11.62 18.02 1.42
C ALA A 76 10.46 17.94 2.43
N GLY A 77 9.40 17.18 2.09
CA GLY A 77 8.28 16.86 2.97
C GLY A 77 8.55 15.74 3.98
N GLY A 78 9.78 15.21 4.05
CA GLY A 78 10.14 14.12 4.95
C GLY A 78 9.67 12.75 4.47
N LEU A 79 9.46 12.58 3.16
CA LEU A 79 9.10 11.29 2.55
C LEU A 79 10.27 10.76 1.73
N ARG A 80 10.51 9.46 1.80
CA ARG A 80 11.49 8.76 0.98
C ARG A 80 10.80 8.12 -0.21
N VAL A 81 11.29 8.37 -1.42
CA VAL A 81 10.85 7.65 -2.63
C VAL A 81 11.60 6.32 -2.73
N LEU A 82 10.85 5.21 -2.69
CA LEU A 82 11.36 3.85 -2.77
C LEU A 82 11.50 3.39 -4.22
N THR A 83 10.45 3.63 -5.02
CA THR A 83 10.43 3.29 -6.44
C THR A 83 9.70 4.39 -7.21
N GLU A 84 10.09 4.53 -8.48
CA GLU A 84 9.42 5.37 -9.45
C GLU A 84 9.19 4.56 -10.72
N TYR A 85 7.98 4.62 -11.25
CA TYR A 85 7.57 3.91 -12.44
C TYR A 85 6.80 4.83 -13.38
N ASN A 86 7.22 4.91 -14.63
CA ASN A 86 6.45 5.59 -15.67
C ASN A 86 5.36 4.63 -16.14
N VAL A 87 4.11 4.91 -15.79
CA VAL A 87 2.96 4.10 -16.21
C VAL A 87 2.69 4.34 -17.70
N ASP A 88 2.65 5.61 -18.08
CA ASP A 88 2.54 6.09 -19.46
C ASP A 88 3.12 7.51 -19.59
N GLU A 89 2.82 8.21 -20.68
CA GLU A 89 3.26 9.60 -20.95
C GLU A 89 2.64 10.64 -20.00
N GLN A 90 1.49 10.34 -19.40
CA GLN A 90 0.77 11.22 -18.48
C GLN A 90 1.06 10.88 -17.01
N LEU A 91 1.11 9.60 -16.64
CA LEU A 91 1.16 9.15 -15.25
C LEU A 91 2.55 8.62 -14.83
N VAL A 92 2.98 9.05 -13.64
CA VAL A 92 4.10 8.46 -12.89
C VAL A 92 3.56 7.89 -11.59
N GLU A 93 3.95 6.68 -11.24
CA GLU A 93 3.74 6.11 -9.92
C GLU A 93 5.00 6.21 -9.08
N PHE A 94 4.86 6.70 -7.85
CA PHE A 94 5.89 6.69 -6.82
C PHE A 94 5.43 5.79 -5.68
N ARG A 95 6.29 4.87 -5.24
CA ARG A 95 6.13 4.28 -3.90
C ARG A 95 6.94 5.09 -2.93
N ILE A 96 6.32 5.51 -1.84
CA ILE A 96 6.93 6.40 -0.86
C ILE A 96 6.70 5.85 0.55
N ALA A 97 7.67 6.10 1.42
CA ALA A 97 7.62 5.79 2.84
C ALA A 97 7.96 7.04 3.65
N ALA A 98 7.65 7.02 4.94
CA ALA A 98 8.15 8.06 5.85
C ALA A 98 9.69 8.02 5.86
N ALA A 99 10.34 9.19 5.85
CA ALA A 99 11.78 9.23 6.07
C ALA A 99 12.03 8.90 7.55
N VAL A 100 12.83 7.86 7.82
CA VAL A 100 13.32 7.59 9.18
C VAL A 100 14.33 8.70 9.52
N ASN A 101 13.89 9.73 10.23
CA ASN A 101 14.81 10.70 10.81
C ASN A 101 15.70 9.96 11.81
N SER A 102 16.96 9.77 11.44
CA SER A 102 18.01 9.20 12.29
C SER A 102 18.79 10.33 12.96
#